data_AF-A0AAV5VMI3-F1
#
_entry.id   AF-A0AAV5VMI3-F1
#
_cell.length_a   1.000
_cell.length_b   1.000
_cell.length_c   1.000
_cell.angle_alpha   90.00
_cell.angle_beta   90.00
_cell.angle_gamma   90.00
#
_symmetry.space_group_name_H-M   'P 1'
#
loop_
_entity.id
_entity.type
_entity.pdbx_description
1 polymer ?
#
loop_
_entity_poly.entity_id
_entity_poly.type
_entity_poly.pdbx_seq_one_letter_code
_entity_poly.pdbx_strand_id
1 'polypeptide(L)'
;QIFSPGFPNDASVPCDFILKVDTGMRVQVEVEFLEANSCCDHLVLYEGTLGGAVIAELLISIKIFSLTGEISGKGHTYNTTSQNLMRASWQPKGGVNVKGMM
;
A
#
# COMPACT_ATOMS: atom_id res chain seq x y z
N GLN A 1 10.62 4.01 -7.65
CA GLN A 1 9.16 4.10 -7.86
C GLN A 1 8.64 2.70 -8.17
N ILE A 2 7.50 2.34 -7.59
CA ILE A 2 6.88 1.01 -7.68
C ILE A 2 5.42 1.23 -8.07
N PHE A 3 4.89 0.42 -8.97
CA PHE A 3 3.53 0.57 -9.46
C PHE A 3 2.77 -0.74 -9.30
N SER A 4 1.46 -0.66 -9.06
CA SER A 4 0.60 -1.84 -9.24
C SER A 4 0.63 -2.30 -10.70
N PRO A 5 0.55 -3.62 -10.97
CA PRO A 5 0.48 -4.14 -12.32
C PRO A 5 -0.71 -3.53 -13.07
N GLY A 6 -0.46 -3.02 -14.28
CA GLY A 6 -1.48 -2.41 -15.12
C GLY A 6 -1.69 -0.91 -14.91
N PHE A 7 -1.09 -0.30 -13.88
CA PHE A 7 -1.18 1.14 -13.64
C PHE A 7 -0.74 1.94 -14.88
N PRO A 8 -1.46 3.01 -15.28
CA PRO A 8 -2.67 3.57 -14.68
C PRO A 8 -3.99 3.03 -15.27
N ASN A 9 -3.95 2.02 -16.14
CA ASN A 9 -5.11 1.61 -16.94
C ASN A 9 -5.87 0.40 -16.37
N ASP A 10 -5.22 -0.38 -15.52
CA ASP A 10 -5.79 -1.56 -14.86
C ASP A 10 -5.20 -1.69 -13.45
N ALA A 11 -6.05 -2.01 -12.50
CA ALA A 11 -5.69 -2.23 -11.10
C ALA A 11 -6.22 -3.56 -10.56
N SER A 12 -6.73 -4.43 -11.43
CA SER A 12 -7.41 -5.68 -11.04
C SER A 12 -6.47 -6.81 -10.59
N VAL A 13 -5.16 -6.67 -10.85
CA VAL A 13 -4.17 -7.73 -10.59
C VAL A 13 -3.56 -7.58 -9.19
N PRO A 14 -3.75 -8.53 -8.26
CA PRO A 14 -3.11 -8.49 -6.95
C PRO A 14 -1.59 -8.66 -7.05
N CYS A 15 -0.84 -8.02 -6.15
CA CYS A 15 0.61 -8.18 -6.11
C CYS A 15 1.19 -7.88 -4.73
N ASP A 16 2.40 -8.41 -4.51
CA ASP A 16 3.17 -8.19 -3.30
C ASP A 16 4.57 -7.69 -3.66
N PHE A 17 4.98 -6.60 -3.03
CA PHE A 17 6.33 -6.05 -3.11
C PHE A 17 7.02 -6.27 -1.78
N ILE A 18 8.19 -6.89 -1.83
CA ILE A 18 9.05 -7.09 -0.66
C ILE A 18 10.18 -6.08 -0.74
N LEU A 19 10.15 -5.10 0.16
CA LEU A 19 11.14 -4.04 0.28
C LEU A 19 12.10 -4.42 1.40
N LYS A 20 13.36 -4.70 1.05
CA LYS A 20 14.40 -5.09 2.00
C LYS A 20 15.56 -4.12 1.92
N VAL A 21 16.03 -3.69 3.07
CA VAL A 21 17.27 -2.93 3.24
C VAL A 21 18.25 -3.72 4.10
N ASP A 22 19.51 -3.28 4.17
CA ASP A 22 20.51 -3.95 4.99
C ASP A 22 20.12 -3.99 6.47
N THR A 23 20.67 -4.99 7.17
CA THR A 23 20.40 -5.21 8.60
C THR A 23 20.84 -4.00 9.42
N GLY A 24 19.98 -3.54 10.33
CA GLY A 24 20.21 -2.33 11.12
C GLY A 24 19.64 -1.05 10.49
N MET A 25 19.18 -1.10 9.24
CA MET A 25 18.42 -0.02 8.61
C MET A 25 16.90 -0.24 8.71
N ARG A 26 16.13 0.83 8.48
CA ARG A 26 14.66 0.82 8.44
C ARG A 26 14.17 1.18 7.05
N VAL A 27 13.03 0.63 6.65
CA VAL A 27 12.40 0.91 5.36
C VAL A 27 11.48 2.10 5.53
N GLN A 28 11.58 3.08 4.63
CA GLN A 28 10.66 4.19 4.46
C GLN A 28 10.01 4.09 3.08
N VAL A 29 8.69 4.18 3.02
CA VAL A 29 7.91 4.19 1.79
C VAL A 29 7.06 5.44 1.76
N GLU A 30 7.07 6.14 0.64
CA GLU A 30 6.11 7.19 0.35
C GLU A 30 5.12 6.67 -0.68
N VAL A 31 3.82 6.72 -0.36
CA VAL A 31 2.75 6.46 -1.33
C VAL A 31 2.42 7.79 -1.96
N GLU A 32 2.85 7.98 -3.21
CA GLU A 32 2.68 9.24 -3.95
C GLU A 32 1.26 9.34 -4.51
N PHE A 33 0.69 8.21 -4.95
CA PHE A 33 -0.65 8.18 -5.50
C PHE A 33 -1.36 6.85 -5.21
N LEU A 34 -2.64 6.93 -4.84
CA LEU A 34 -3.50 5.77 -4.68
C LEU A 34 -4.92 6.11 -5.15
N GLU A 35 -5.40 5.37 -6.15
CA GLU A 35 -6.79 5.41 -6.58
C GLU A 35 -7.33 3.99 -6.57
N ALA A 36 -8.30 3.74 -5.70
CA ALA A 36 -8.79 2.40 -5.38
C ALA A 36 -10.26 2.47 -4.94
N ASN A 37 -11.04 1.41 -5.20
CA ASN A 37 -12.43 1.39 -4.77
C ASN A 37 -12.52 1.21 -3.26
N SER A 38 -13.11 2.19 -2.58
CA SER A 38 -13.21 2.21 -1.13
C SER A 38 -13.95 1.04 -0.51
N CYS A 39 -14.79 0.34 -1.27
CA CYS A 39 -15.58 -0.74 -0.72
C CYS A 39 -14.75 -1.99 -0.35
N CYS A 40 -13.55 -2.12 -0.91
CA CYS A 40 -13.12 -3.47 -1.30
C CYS A 40 -11.69 -3.60 -1.85
N ASP A 41 -11.09 -2.54 -2.41
CA ASP A 41 -9.70 -2.54 -2.85
C ASP A 41 -8.79 -2.04 -1.71
N HIS A 42 -7.66 -2.71 -1.49
CA HIS A 42 -6.79 -2.42 -0.36
C HIS A 42 -5.31 -2.35 -0.77
N LEU A 43 -4.59 -1.38 -0.20
CA LEU A 43 -3.14 -1.38 -0.14
C LEU A 43 -2.72 -1.57 1.31
N VAL A 44 -2.03 -2.67 1.61
CA VAL A 44 -1.64 -3.00 2.99
C VAL A 44 -0.12 -3.02 3.12
N LEU A 45 0.40 -2.31 4.13
CA LEU A 45 1.82 -2.28 4.44
C LEU A 45 2.10 -3.08 5.72
N TYR A 46 2.84 -4.17 5.59
CA TYR A 46 3.25 -5.05 6.68
C TYR A 46 4.72 -4.83 7.06
N GLU A 47 5.04 -4.93 8.35
CA GLU A 47 6.43 -5.07 8.79
C GLU A 47 6.85 -6.53 8.64
N GLY A 48 7.89 -6.84 7.85
CA GLY A 48 8.34 -8.21 7.62
C GLY A 48 7.67 -8.94 6.43
N THR A 49 8.03 -10.21 6.23
CA THR A 49 7.72 -10.97 4.98
C THR A 49 6.39 -11.74 5.04
N LEU A 50 6.03 -12.29 6.20
CA LEU A 50 4.82 -13.12 6.40
C LEU A 50 4.33 -13.01 7.85
N GLY A 51 3.11 -12.51 8.04
CA GLY A 51 2.45 -12.47 9.36
C GLY A 51 3.06 -11.51 10.39
N GLY A 52 3.95 -10.61 9.95
CA GLY A 52 4.48 -9.58 10.83
C GLY A 52 3.43 -8.52 11.17
N ALA A 53 3.70 -7.75 12.23
CA ALA A 53 2.77 -6.75 12.73
C ALA A 53 2.37 -5.78 11.61
N VAL A 54 1.07 -5.53 11.50
CA VAL A 54 0.54 -4.55 10.56
C VAL A 54 0.96 -3.17 11.07
N ILE A 55 1.84 -2.49 10.33
CA ILE A 55 2.32 -1.13 10.68
C ILE A 55 1.22 -0.12 10.34
N ALA A 56 0.56 -0.35 9.21
CA ALA A 56 -0.57 0.41 8.75
C ALA A 56 -1.46 -0.50 7.91
N GLU A 57 -2.66 -0.80 8.39
CA GLU A 57 -3.73 -1.31 7.55
C GLU A 57 -4.37 -0.09 6.89
N LEU A 58 -4.01 0.19 5.63
CA LEU A 58 -4.80 1.13 4.85
C LEU A 58 -6.08 0.42 4.41
N LEU A 59 -6.97 0.19 5.36
CA LEU A 59 -8.38 0.07 5.06
C LEU A 59 -8.76 1.40 4.40
N ILE A 60 -9.21 1.36 3.14
CA ILE A 60 -10.09 2.41 2.61
C ILE A 60 -11.49 2.26 3.26
N SER A 61 -11.47 2.09 4.58
CA SER A 61 -12.51 2.18 5.59
C SER A 61 -11.78 2.54 6.87
N ILE A 62 -11.22 3.75 6.90
CA ILE A 62 -10.81 4.38 8.15
C ILE A 62 -12.07 4.49 9.03
N LYS A 63 -12.08 3.85 10.19
CA LYS A 63 -12.89 4.29 11.33
C LYS A 63 -12.04 4.46 12.57
N ILE A 64 -11.05 5.34 12.46
CA ILE A 64 -10.95 6.53 13.30
C ILE A 64 -10.80 7.70 12.31
N PHE A 65 -11.95 8.24 11.85
CA PHE A 65 -12.15 9.22 10.75
C PHE A 65 -12.01 8.73 9.29
N SER A 66 -13.13 8.30 8.72
CA SER A 66 -13.38 7.99 7.30
C SER A 66 -12.70 8.94 6.31
N LEU A 67 -11.79 8.41 5.49
CA LEU A 67 -11.55 8.90 4.13
C LEU A 67 -11.48 7.70 3.19
N THR A 68 -12.65 7.35 2.65
CA THR A 68 -12.77 6.64 1.39
C THR A 68 -12.37 7.58 0.24
N GLY A 69 -11.46 7.23 -0.68
CA GLY A 69 -11.16 8.08 -1.83
C GLY A 69 -9.76 7.97 -2.46
N GLU A 70 -9.41 9.00 -3.22
CA GLU A 70 -8.15 9.20 -3.93
C GLU A 70 -7.11 9.84 -3.01
N ILE A 71 -5.90 9.28 -2.94
CA ILE A 71 -4.73 9.98 -2.43
C ILE A 71 -4.09 10.65 -3.65
N SER A 72 -4.37 11.94 -3.83
CA SER A 72 -3.66 12.79 -4.80
C SER A 72 -3.12 14.03 -4.09
N GLY A 73 -1.81 14.26 -4.20
CA GLY A 73 -1.14 15.41 -3.57
C GLY A 73 0.19 15.06 -2.90
N LYS A 74 0.40 15.56 -1.67
CA LYS A 74 1.61 15.26 -0.89
C LYS A 74 1.56 13.79 -0.45
N GLY A 75 2.54 12.99 -0.89
CA GLY A 75 2.60 11.58 -0.58
C GLY A 75 2.58 11.31 0.93
N HIS A 76 2.07 10.14 1.29
CA HIS A 76 2.04 9.69 2.68
C HIS A 76 3.23 8.78 2.96
N THR A 77 4.04 9.15 3.94
CA THR A 77 5.24 8.40 4.32
C THR A 77 4.96 7.42 5.46
N TYR A 78 5.40 6.18 5.29
CA TYR A 78 5.31 5.10 6.27
C TYR A 78 6.69 4.49 6.51
N ASN A 79 6.99 4.20 7.78
CA ASN A 79 8.30 3.68 8.19
C ASN A 79 8.13 2.37 8.94
N THR A 80 9.07 1.44 8.77
CA THR A 80 9.24 0.32 9.71
C THR A 80 9.82 0.82 11.02
N THR A 81 9.47 0.12 12.10
CA THR A 81 9.89 0.50 13.46
C THR A 81 11.03 -0.36 13.98
N SER A 82 11.04 -1.65 13.63
CA SER A 82 11.94 -2.68 14.17
C SER A 82 12.60 -3.55 13.10
N GLN A 83 11.92 -3.81 11.98
CA GLN A 83 12.44 -4.67 10.91
C GLN A 83 13.09 -3.86 9.79
N ASN A 84 14.06 -4.49 9.11
CA ASN A 84 14.68 -3.99 7.89
C ASN A 84 13.94 -4.44 6.62
N LEU A 85 12.66 -4.82 6.76
CA LEU A 85 11.85 -5.34 5.68
C LEU A 85 10.40 -4.87 5.82
N MET A 86 9.81 -4.45 4.71
CA MET A 86 8.39 -4.10 4.59
C MET A 86 7.78 -4.87 3.42
N ARG A 87 6.56 -5.38 3.58
CA ARG A 87 5.78 -5.93 2.47
C ARG A 87 4.64 -4.99 2.14
N ALA A 88 4.61 -4.47 0.93
CA ALA A 88 3.48 -3.73 0.38
C ALA A 88 2.61 -4.68 -0.45
N SER A 89 1.33 -4.79 -0.11
CA SER A 89 0.40 -5.76 -0.68
C SER A 89 -0.78 -5.04 -1.31
N TRP A 90 -0.88 -5.09 -2.64
CA TRP A 90 -2.04 -4.62 -3.37
C TRP A 90 -3.05 -5.75 -3.49
N GLN A 91 -4.22 -5.55 -2.91
CA GLN A 91 -5.31 -6.52 -2.77
C GLN A 91 -6.59 -5.92 -3.38
N PRO A 92 -6.70 -5.90 -4.71
CA PRO A 92 -7.92 -5.46 -5.38
C PRO A 92 -9.01 -6.51 -5.22
N LYS A 93 -10.26 -6.06 -5.12
CA LYS A 93 -11.46 -6.87 -5.22
C LYS A 93 -12.28 -6.34 -6.39
N GLY A 94 -11.69 -6.50 -7.57
CA GLY A 94 -12.24 -6.08 -8.85
C GLY A 94 -11.40 -4.99 -9.51
N GLY A 95 -10.84 -4.03 -8.76
CA GLY A 95 -9.98 -2.97 -9.31
C GLY A 95 -10.62 -2.21 -10.48
N VAL A 96 -11.96 -2.12 -10.50
CA VAL A 96 -12.72 -1.64 -11.65
C VAL A 96 -12.70 -0.12 -11.68
N ASN A 97 -12.37 0.47 -12.84
CA ASN A 97 -12.38 1.92 -13.09
C ASN A 97 -11.51 2.75 -12.12
N VAL A 98 -10.42 2.19 -11.63
CA VAL A 98 -9.45 2.87 -10.76
C VAL A 98 -8.03 2.62 -11.28
N LYS A 99 -7.11 3.56 -11.03
CA LYS A 99 -5.74 3.46 -11.58
C LYS A 99 -4.83 2.51 -10.82
N GLY A 100 -5.05 2.29 -9.52
CA GLY A 100 -4.16 1.53 -8.64
C GLY A 100 -3.20 2.44 -7.87
N MET A 101 -1.97 1.99 -7.64
CA MET A 101 -0.99 2.69 -6.78
C MET A 101 0.33 3.04 -7.49
N MET A 102 0.97 4.09 -6.99
CA MET A 102 2.33 4.57 -7.31
C MET A 102 3.08 5.03 -6.05
#